data_AF-A0A5E7RM33-F1
#
_entry.id   AF-A0A5E7RM33-F1
#
_cell.length_a   1.000
_cell.length_b   1.000
_cell.length_c   1.000
_cell.angle_alpha   90.00
_cell.angle_beta   90.00
_cell.angle_gamma   90.00
#
_symmetry.space_group_name_H-M   'P 1'
#
loop_
_entity.id
_entity.type
_entity.pdbx_description
1 polymer ?
#
loop_
_entity_poly.entity_id
_entity_poly.type
_entity_poly.pdbx_seq_one_letter_code
_entity_poly.pdbx_strand_id
1 'polypeptide(L)'
;MSRARGTVSRKNARPEIKPWHEEYALSDASPCGVVYMVCGSPSTVVAGCPKEPIWPYDKSMAHHCIWPRHYTVSVIVDWEGEDLGGFMKWDSVLESVSAGVVREILLEHAEREQQIELLEQHLEAQREVA
;
A
#
# COMPACT_ATOMS: atom_id res chain seq x y z
N MET A 1 -34.26 -5.18 -20.55
CA MET A 1 -32.92 -5.25 -21.19
C MET A 1 -31.87 -4.31 -20.56
N SER A 2 -32.01 -3.91 -19.29
CA SER A 2 -31.18 -2.82 -18.71
C SER A 2 -30.08 -3.27 -17.75
N ARG A 3 -30.06 -4.54 -17.30
CA ARG A 3 -29.06 -5.04 -16.34
C ARG A 3 -27.69 -5.36 -16.97
N ALA A 4 -27.66 -5.74 -18.25
CA ALA A 4 -26.40 -6.08 -18.94
C ALA A 4 -25.56 -4.85 -19.34
N ARG A 5 -26.17 -3.67 -19.55
CA ARG A 5 -25.43 -2.44 -19.85
C ARG A 5 -24.68 -1.89 -18.62
N GLY A 6 -25.25 -2.03 -17.42
CA GLY A 6 -24.62 -1.57 -16.18
C GLY A 6 -23.36 -2.36 -15.81
N THR A 7 -23.32 -3.66 -16.11
CA THR A 7 -22.14 -4.51 -15.86
C THR A 7 -21.02 -4.30 -16.86
N VAL A 8 -21.33 -4.03 -18.13
CA VAL A 8 -20.31 -3.68 -19.15
C VAL A 8 -19.71 -2.30 -18.88
N SER A 9 -20.52 -1.33 -18.44
CA SER A 9 -20.04 0.03 -18.10
C SER A 9 -19.06 0.05 -16.93
N ARG A 10 -19.19 -0.86 -15.95
CA ARG A 10 -18.21 -1.00 -14.85
C ARG A 10 -16.89 -1.62 -15.31
N LYS A 11 -16.91 -2.52 -16.29
CA LYS A 11 -15.69 -3.18 -16.80
C LYS A 11 -14.77 -2.26 -17.57
N ASN A 12 -15.32 -1.22 -18.20
CA ASN A 12 -14.56 -0.21 -18.92
C ASN A 12 -14.27 1.04 -18.07
N ALA A 13 -14.74 1.09 -16.83
CA ALA A 13 -14.47 2.23 -15.95
C ALA A 13 -12.99 2.23 -15.54
N ARG A 14 -12.42 3.43 -15.42
CA ARG A 14 -11.06 3.62 -14.90
C ARG A 14 -10.97 3.03 -13.49
N PRO A 15 -9.95 2.20 -13.17
CA PRO A 15 -9.78 1.68 -11.83
C PRO A 15 -9.52 2.81 -10.82
N GLU A 16 -9.97 2.60 -9.60
CA GLU A 16 -9.68 3.49 -8.48
C GLU A 16 -8.26 3.25 -7.98
N ILE A 17 -7.56 4.34 -7.65
CA ILE A 17 -6.25 4.25 -6.99
C ILE A 17 -6.53 4.00 -5.52
N LYS A 18 -6.01 2.90 -5.01
CA LYS A 18 -6.21 2.51 -3.63
C LYS A 18 -5.33 3.33 -2.69
N PRO A 19 -5.76 3.56 -1.45
CA PRO A 19 -4.87 4.09 -0.45
C PRO A 19 -3.76 3.08 -0.13
N TRP A 20 -2.58 3.58 0.24
CA TRP A 20 -1.40 2.72 0.40
C TRP A 20 -1.51 1.67 1.51
N HIS A 21 -2.36 1.89 2.54
CA HIS A 21 -2.59 0.88 3.58
C HIS A 21 -3.37 -0.36 3.07
N GLU A 22 -4.01 -0.27 1.90
CA GLU A 22 -4.62 -1.43 1.24
C GLU A 22 -3.65 -2.19 0.33
N GLU A 23 -2.55 -1.57 -0.06
CA GLU A 23 -1.54 -2.14 -0.97
C GLU A 23 -0.29 -2.63 -0.24
N TYR A 24 0.00 -2.04 0.93
CA TYR A 24 1.21 -2.26 1.69
C TYR A 24 0.93 -2.49 3.17
N ALA A 25 1.78 -3.28 3.81
CA ALA A 25 1.76 -3.55 5.23
C ALA A 25 3.15 -3.33 5.85
N LEU A 26 3.18 -2.88 7.10
CA LEU A 26 4.40 -2.81 7.90
C LEU A 26 4.92 -4.22 8.18
N SER A 27 6.23 -4.41 8.09
CA SER A 27 6.86 -5.70 8.40
C SER A 27 8.30 -5.53 8.86
N ASP A 28 8.59 -5.94 10.09
CA ASP A 28 9.94 -5.97 10.64
C ASP A 28 10.82 -7.07 10.03
N ALA A 29 10.20 -8.05 9.37
CA ALA A 29 10.90 -9.10 8.63
C ALA A 29 11.38 -8.64 7.24
N SER A 30 10.92 -7.47 6.79
CA SER A 30 11.31 -6.89 5.50
C SER A 30 12.48 -5.92 5.67
N PRO A 31 13.54 -6.00 4.83
CA PRO A 31 14.67 -5.08 4.91
C PRO A 31 14.29 -3.62 4.58
N CYS A 32 13.20 -3.42 3.84
CA CYS A 32 12.64 -2.09 3.57
C CYS A 32 11.54 -1.69 4.56
N GLY A 33 11.23 -2.54 5.55
CA GLY A 33 10.19 -2.32 6.56
C GLY A 33 8.74 -2.46 6.06
N VAL A 34 8.54 -2.87 4.81
CA VAL A 34 7.24 -2.92 4.13
C VAL A 34 7.12 -4.17 3.26
N VAL A 35 5.94 -4.77 3.22
CA VAL A 35 5.55 -5.89 2.34
C VAL A 35 4.29 -5.55 1.57
N TYR A 36 4.02 -6.26 0.47
CA TYR A 36 2.76 -6.11 -0.25
C TYR A 36 1.59 -6.74 0.52
N MET A 37 0.42 -6.12 0.42
CA MET A 37 -0.87 -6.70 0.80
C MET A 37 -1.42 -7.51 -0.37
N VAL A 38 -1.76 -8.77 -0.11
CA VAL A 38 -2.37 -9.67 -1.11
C VAL A 38 -3.65 -10.23 -0.51
N CYS A 39 -4.78 -9.97 -1.17
CA CYS A 39 -6.10 -10.40 -0.72
C CYS A 39 -6.43 -9.99 0.74
N GLY A 40 -5.95 -8.82 1.17
CA GLY A 40 -6.18 -8.30 2.53
C GLY A 40 -5.27 -8.90 3.60
N SER A 41 -4.24 -9.65 3.23
CA SER A 41 -3.24 -10.18 4.16
C SER A 41 -1.83 -9.75 3.76
N PRO A 42 -0.94 -9.44 4.73
CA PRO A 42 0.46 -9.18 4.43
C PRO A 42 1.11 -10.38 3.76
N SER A 43 1.77 -10.15 2.62
CA SER A 43 2.53 -11.18 1.93
C SER A 43 3.92 -11.35 2.54
N THR A 44 4.61 -12.43 2.15
CA THR A 44 6.04 -12.63 2.44
C THR A 44 6.95 -11.88 1.48
N VAL A 45 6.40 -11.15 0.49
CA VAL A 45 7.17 -10.49 -0.57
C VAL A 45 7.48 -9.06 -0.16
N VAL A 46 8.77 -8.73 -0.16
CA VAL A 46 9.28 -7.39 0.11
C VAL A 46 8.80 -6.42 -0.98
N ALA A 47 8.23 -5.28 -0.56
CA ALA A 47 7.70 -4.28 -1.49
C ALA A 47 8.76 -3.32 -2.05
N GLY A 48 9.90 -3.19 -1.35
CA GLY A 48 10.96 -2.25 -1.71
C GLY A 48 12.14 -2.89 -2.43
N CYS A 49 12.66 -2.21 -3.45
CA CYS A 49 13.93 -2.51 -4.10
C CYS A 49 15.03 -1.56 -3.58
N PRO A 50 16.26 -2.02 -3.35
CA PRO A 50 17.35 -1.16 -2.91
C PRO A 50 17.70 -0.11 -4.00
N LYS A 51 17.88 1.15 -3.59
CA LYS A 51 18.27 2.27 -4.48
C LYS A 51 19.67 2.11 -5.04
N GLU A 52 20.57 1.57 -4.22
CA GLU A 52 21.96 1.33 -4.55
C GLU A 52 22.34 -0.09 -4.11
N PRO A 53 23.15 -0.82 -4.88
CA PRO A 53 23.71 -2.10 -4.47
C PRO A 53 24.85 -1.87 -3.47
N ILE A 54 24.55 -1.29 -2.31
CA ILE A 54 25.48 -1.20 -1.18
C ILE A 54 25.37 -2.51 -0.40
N TRP A 55 25.98 -3.56 -0.96
CA TRP A 55 26.16 -4.78 -0.17
C TRP A 55 27.14 -4.48 0.96
N PRO A 56 26.81 -4.79 2.23
CA PRO A 56 27.71 -4.50 3.32
C PRO A 56 28.99 -5.33 3.17
N TYR A 57 30.14 -4.66 3.07
CA TYR A 57 31.44 -5.33 3.01
C TYR A 57 31.82 -5.98 4.36
N ASP A 58 31.20 -5.52 5.46
CA ASP A 58 31.32 -6.11 6.79
C ASP A 58 30.00 -6.05 7.59
N LYS A 59 29.93 -6.78 8.71
CA LYS A 59 28.71 -6.84 9.57
C LYS A 59 28.37 -5.50 10.22
N SER A 60 29.33 -4.61 10.42
CA SER A 60 29.09 -3.26 10.94
C SER A 60 28.47 -2.32 9.90
N MET A 61 28.50 -2.64 8.62
CA MET A 61 27.81 -1.84 7.61
C MET A 61 26.37 -2.31 7.34
N ALA A 62 26.01 -3.51 7.80
CA ALA A 62 24.68 -4.09 7.54
C ALA A 62 23.53 -3.18 8.02
N HIS A 63 23.69 -2.54 9.18
CA HIS A 63 22.71 -1.61 9.72
C HIS A 63 22.66 -0.27 8.98
N HIS A 64 23.62 0.08 8.14
CA HIS A 64 23.53 1.25 7.25
C HIS A 64 22.88 0.90 5.91
N CYS A 65 22.99 -0.36 5.47
CA CYS A 65 22.42 -0.85 4.22
C CYS A 65 20.94 -1.29 4.32
N ILE A 66 20.46 -1.59 5.53
CA ILE A 66 19.09 -2.09 5.80
C ILE A 66 18.26 -0.99 6.51
N TRP A 67 18.04 0.14 5.82
CA TRP A 67 17.05 1.13 6.25
C TRP A 67 16.00 1.35 5.18
N PRO A 68 14.70 1.46 5.53
CA PRO A 68 13.61 1.76 4.59
C PRO A 68 13.90 2.94 3.64
N ARG A 69 14.64 3.96 4.10
CA ARG A 69 14.99 5.14 3.28
C ARG A 69 15.93 4.82 2.10
N HIS A 70 16.66 3.71 2.16
CA HIS A 70 17.53 3.21 1.09
C HIS A 70 16.80 2.31 0.09
N TYR A 71 15.50 2.08 0.27
CA TYR A 71 14.67 1.31 -0.66
C TYR A 71 13.68 2.23 -1.37
N THR A 72 13.29 1.86 -2.58
CA THR A 72 12.19 2.45 -3.34
C THR A 72 11.09 1.43 -3.52
N VAL A 73 9.85 1.90 -3.44
CA VAL A 73 8.63 1.14 -3.73
C VAL A 73 8.00 1.76 -4.97
N SER A 74 7.52 0.92 -5.89
CA SER A 74 6.72 1.37 -7.02
C SER A 74 5.26 1.48 -6.61
N VAL A 75 4.70 2.69 -6.66
CA VAL A 75 3.30 2.98 -6.30
C VAL A 75 2.49 3.35 -7.54
N ILE A 76 1.22 2.97 -7.56
CA ILE A 76 0.31 3.36 -8.64
C ILE A 76 -0.15 4.79 -8.39
N VAL A 77 0.04 5.66 -9.38
CA VAL A 77 -0.37 7.08 -9.32
C VAL A 77 -1.46 7.44 -10.33
N ASP A 78 -1.60 6.65 -11.40
CA ASP A 78 -2.61 6.86 -12.43
C ASP A 78 -2.89 5.53 -13.18
N TRP A 79 -3.90 5.56 -14.04
CA TRP A 79 -4.27 4.51 -14.98
C TRP A 79 -4.43 5.12 -16.38
N GLU A 80 -3.58 4.69 -17.30
CA GLU A 80 -3.68 5.05 -18.72
C GLU A 80 -4.60 4.07 -19.45
N GLY A 81 -5.51 4.60 -20.26
CA GLY A 81 -6.55 3.81 -20.90
C GLY A 81 -6.38 3.75 -22.42
N GLU A 82 -6.41 2.54 -22.98
CA GLU A 82 -6.42 2.28 -24.42
C GLU A 82 -7.76 1.63 -24.83
N ASP A 83 -8.47 2.25 -25.76
CA ASP A 83 -9.72 1.69 -26.31
C ASP A 83 -9.39 0.65 -27.40
N LEU A 84 -9.75 -0.60 -27.12
CA LEU A 84 -9.55 -1.75 -28.01
C LEU A 84 -10.81 -2.11 -28.80
N GLY A 85 -11.62 -1.10 -29.16
CA GLY A 85 -12.83 -1.28 -29.97
C GLY A 85 -14.05 -1.67 -29.13
N GLY A 86 -14.27 -0.96 -28.02
CA GLY A 86 -15.41 -1.16 -27.12
C GLY A 86 -15.06 -1.83 -25.78
N PHE A 87 -13.79 -2.15 -25.57
CA PHE A 87 -13.22 -2.55 -24.28
C PHE A 87 -12.07 -1.62 -23.93
N MET A 88 -12.06 -1.13 -22.68
CA MET A 88 -11.00 -0.25 -22.20
C MET A 88 -9.93 -1.10 -21.50
N LYS A 89 -8.71 -1.12 -22.04
CA LYS A 89 -7.54 -1.68 -21.37
C LYS A 89 -6.93 -0.59 -20.51
N TRP A 90 -6.74 -0.86 -19.23
CA TRP A 90 -6.13 0.08 -18.29
C TRP A 90 -4.75 -0.44 -17.89
N ASP A 91 -3.72 0.36 -18.18
CA ASP A 91 -2.35 0.12 -17.77
C ASP A 91 -1.99 1.03 -16.59
N SER A 92 -1.36 0.49 -15.56
CA SER A 92 -1.01 1.25 -14.36
C SER A 92 0.18 2.16 -14.63
N VAL A 93 0.06 3.44 -14.27
CA VAL A 93 1.19 4.38 -14.22
C VAL A 93 1.85 4.28 -12.86
N LEU A 94 3.14 3.98 -12.84
CA LEU A 94 3.92 3.75 -11.63
C LEU A 94 4.92 4.88 -11.39
N GLU A 95 5.03 5.30 -10.13
CA GLU A 95 6.11 6.18 -9.65
C GLU A 95 6.95 5.48 -8.59
N SER A 96 8.24 5.84 -8.53
CA SER A 96 9.16 5.31 -7.52
C SER A 96 9.22 6.26 -6.32
N VAL A 97 8.79 5.78 -5.16
CA VAL A 97 8.79 6.53 -3.91
C VAL A 97 9.71 5.85 -2.90
N SER A 98 10.29 6.60 -1.97
CA SER A 98 11.08 6.03 -0.86
C SER A 98 10.23 5.11 0.00
N ALA A 99 10.71 3.90 0.33
CA ALA A 99 9.99 2.99 1.22
C ALA A 99 9.81 3.59 2.63
N GLY A 100 10.72 4.49 3.04
CA GLY A 100 10.57 5.27 4.27
C GLY A 100 9.31 6.14 4.31
N VAL A 101 8.93 6.75 3.17
CA VAL A 101 7.72 7.59 3.09
C VAL A 101 6.47 6.72 3.21
N VAL A 102 6.43 5.60 2.49
CA VAL A 102 5.33 4.63 2.59
C VAL A 102 5.20 4.14 4.04
N ARG A 103 6.32 3.79 4.68
CA ARG A 103 6.35 3.34 6.07
C ARG A 103 5.83 4.38 7.05
N GLU A 104 6.22 5.65 6.90
CA GLU A 104 5.73 6.75 7.75
C GLU A 104 4.20 6.90 7.66
N ILE A 105 3.64 6.86 6.44
CA ILE A 105 2.19 6.94 6.22
C ILE A 105 1.46 5.73 6.82
N LEU A 106 2.02 4.52 6.70
CA LEU A 106 1.41 3.32 7.29
C LEU A 106 1.41 3.37 8.82
N LEU A 107 2.45 3.95 9.44
CA LEU A 107 2.50 4.16 10.88
C LEU A 107 1.45 5.18 11.35
N GLU A 108 1.32 6.30 10.65
CA GLU A 108 0.28 7.30 10.92
C GLU A 108 -1.13 6.70 10.80
N HIS A 109 -1.34 5.82 9.82
CA HIS A 109 -2.60 5.11 9.66
C HIS A 109 -2.89 4.18 10.85
N ALA A 110 -1.92 3.36 11.26
CA ALA A 110 -2.06 2.45 12.39
C ALA A 110 -2.33 3.20 13.71
N GLU A 111 -1.65 4.33 13.93
CA GLU A 111 -1.92 5.20 15.09
C GLU A 111 -3.35 5.74 15.07
N ARG A 112 -3.84 6.16 13.89
CA ARG A 112 -5.22 6.64 13.74
C ARG A 112 -6.24 5.54 13.99
N GLU A 113 -6.02 4.32 13.49
CA GLU A 113 -6.91 3.18 13.76
C GLU A 113 -6.98 2.89 15.26
N GLN A 114 -5.84 2.90 15.96
CA GLN A 114 -5.80 2.73 17.41
C GLN A 114 -6.58 3.82 18.15
N GLN A 115 -6.47 5.08 17.71
CA GLN A 115 -7.24 6.18 18.31
C GLN A 115 -8.74 6.01 18.10
N ILE A 116 -9.17 5.54 16.93
CA ILE A 116 -10.59 5.26 16.64
C ILE A 116 -11.09 4.15 17.57
N GLU A 117 -10.36 3.04 17.70
CA GLU A 117 -10.73 1.92 18.56
C GLU A 117 -10.90 2.36 20.02
N LEU A 118 -9.95 3.16 20.55
CA LEU A 118 -10.04 3.70 21.91
C LEU A 118 -11.25 4.62 22.11
N LEU A 119 -11.60 5.42 21.09
CA LEU A 119 -12.78 6.28 21.13
C LEU A 119 -14.07 5.45 21.09
N GLU A 120 -14.14 4.42 20.25
CA GLU A 120 -15.29 3.51 20.17
C GLU A 120 -15.53 2.80 21.51
N GLN A 121 -14.47 2.26 22.12
CA GLN A 121 -14.54 1.65 23.46
C GLN A 121 -15.05 2.64 24.52
N HIS A 122 -14.61 3.91 24.47
CA HIS A 122 -15.07 4.92 25.41
C HIS A 122 -16.57 5.25 25.25
N LEU A 123 -17.04 5.35 24.00
CA LEU A 123 -18.45 5.62 23.70
C LEU A 123 -19.35 4.46 24.10
N GLU A 124 -18.91 3.22 23.92
CA GLU A 124 -19.63 2.03 24.39
C GLU A 124 -19.75 2.01 25.92
N ALA A 125 -18.63 2.24 26.62
CA ALA A 125 -18.63 2.32 28.08
C ALA A 125 -19.58 3.42 28.62
N GLN A 126 -19.69 4.56 27.93
CA GLN A 126 -20.65 5.61 28.31
C GLN A 126 -22.11 5.22 28.06
N ARG A 127 -22.39 4.42 27.02
CA ARG A 127 -23.74 3.93 26.73
C ARG A 127 -24.23 2.87 27.70
N GLU A 128 -23.32 2.06 28.26
CA GLU A 128 -23.68 1.02 29.24
C GLU A 128 -23.96 1.59 30.64
N VAL A 129 -23.45 2.79 30.94
CA VAL A 129 -23.63 3.47 32.24
C VAL A 129 -24.87 4.37 32.27
N ALA A 130 -25.46 4.70 31.11
CA ALA A 130 -26.64 5.55 30.95
C ALA A 130 -27.95 4.73 30.86
#